data_AF-A0A522R1J9-F1
#
_entry.id   AF-A0A522R1J9-F1
#
_cell.length_a   1.000
_cell.length_b   1.000
_cell.length_c   1.000
_cell.angle_alpha   90.00
_cell.angle_beta   90.00
_cell.angle_gamma   90.00
#
_symmetry.space_group_name_H-M   'P 1'
#
loop_
_entity.id
_entity.type
_entity.pdbx_description
1 polymer ?
#
loop_
_entity_poly.entity_id
_entity_poly.type
_entity_poly.pdbx_seq_one_letter_code
_entity_poly.pdbx_strand_id
1 'polypeptide(L)'
;MSSIRKLANQTLWYGGSYVAARFLNVFLKFALTYFLATSASYGQMTKMYVYTTFLAVIFTYGMETAYFRFVQQHKDKQELYNTSVTSILLSTFFLSLAMIIWAQPIADIFKVALHPEWVKWFAFILGFDALAAIPFARLRQEQRPVKYAFL
;
A
#
# COMPACT_ATOMS: atom_id res chain seq x y z
N MET A 1 18.00 26.42 -15.09
CA MET A 1 17.26 25.28 -15.70
C MET A 1 15.81 25.70 -15.84
N SER A 2 15.27 25.75 -17.07
CA SER A 2 13.87 26.14 -17.34
C SER A 2 12.88 25.33 -16.48
N SER A 3 11.88 25.99 -15.88
CA SER A 3 10.81 25.36 -15.09
C SER A 3 10.15 24.20 -15.82
N ILE A 4 10.06 24.26 -17.15
CA ILE A 4 9.50 23.19 -18.01
C ILE A 4 10.36 21.93 -17.96
N ARG A 5 11.69 22.07 -17.99
CA ARG A 5 12.62 20.93 -17.91
C ARG A 5 12.60 20.30 -16.51
N LYS A 6 12.41 21.10 -15.45
CA LYS A 6 12.23 20.59 -14.08
C LYS A 6 10.94 19.79 -13.93
N LEU A 7 9.84 20.30 -14.50
CA LEU A 7 8.54 19.60 -14.51
C LEU A 7 8.62 18.27 -15.25
N ALA A 8 9.18 18.27 -16.47
CA ALA A 8 9.33 17.06 -17.28
C ALA A 8 10.13 15.96 -16.57
N ASN A 9 11.23 16.32 -15.88
CA ASN A 9 12.00 15.38 -15.10
C ASN A 9 11.21 14.82 -13.91
N GLN A 10 10.46 15.67 -13.18
CA GLN A 10 9.61 15.21 -12.08
C GLN A 10 8.51 14.25 -12.58
N THR A 11 7.87 14.56 -13.70
CA THR A 11 6.85 13.70 -14.31
C THR A 11 7.41 12.35 -14.76
N LEU A 12 8.62 12.33 -15.35
CA LEU A 12 9.25 11.08 -15.77
C LEU A 12 9.56 10.15 -14.61
N TRP A 13 10.07 10.68 -13.49
CA TRP A 13 10.39 9.86 -12.32
C TRP A 13 9.14 9.43 -11.57
N TYR A 14 8.25 10.36 -11.20
CA TYR A 14 7.02 10.00 -10.47
C TYR A 14 6.06 9.15 -11.31
N GLY A 15 5.86 9.52 -12.57
CA GLY A 15 5.02 8.79 -13.51
C GLY A 15 5.66 7.46 -13.92
N GLY A 16 6.98 7.44 -14.14
CA GLY A 16 7.73 6.23 -14.46
C GLY A 16 7.62 5.16 -13.39
N SER A 17 7.78 5.54 -12.11
CA SER A 17 7.60 4.60 -10.99
C SER A 17 6.18 4.07 -10.89
N TYR A 18 5.16 4.94 -11.06
CA TYR A 18 3.77 4.50 -11.08
C TYR A 18 3.48 3.51 -12.21
N VAL A 19 3.97 3.82 -13.41
CA VAL A 19 3.81 2.96 -14.60
C VAL A 19 4.53 1.63 -14.40
N ALA A 20 5.77 1.64 -13.88
CA ALA A 20 6.53 0.43 -13.59
C ALA A 20 5.82 -0.48 -12.56
N ALA A 21 5.31 0.09 -11.46
CA ALA A 21 4.54 -0.65 -10.47
C ALA A 21 3.26 -1.26 -11.08
N ARG A 22 2.62 -0.54 -12.01
CA ARG A 22 1.43 -1.04 -12.73
C ARG A 22 1.77 -2.16 -13.71
N PHE A 23 2.92 -2.09 -14.38
CA PHE A 23 3.42 -3.17 -15.23
C PHE A 23 3.72 -4.43 -14.43
N LEU A 24 4.33 -4.31 -13.25
CA LEU A 24 4.57 -5.45 -12.37
C LEU A 24 3.25 -6.14 -11.97
N ASN A 25 2.23 -5.37 -11.62
CA ASN A 25 0.89 -5.89 -11.33
C ASN A 25 0.26 -6.62 -12.53
N VAL A 26 0.44 -6.11 -13.74
CA VAL A 26 -0.05 -6.75 -14.97
C VAL A 26 0.71 -8.06 -15.23
N PHE A 27 2.03 -8.06 -15.10
CA PHE A 27 2.86 -9.26 -15.25
C PHE A 27 2.48 -10.33 -14.22
N LEU A 28 2.26 -9.92 -12.97
CA LEU A 28 1.81 -10.82 -11.91
C LEU A 28 0.47 -11.47 -12.25
N LYS A 29 -0.50 -10.70 -12.76
CA LYS A 29 -1.80 -11.23 -13.22
C LYS A 29 -1.67 -12.20 -14.40
N PHE A 30 -0.78 -11.92 -15.36
CA PHE A 30 -0.50 -12.84 -16.45
C PHE A 30 0.09 -14.16 -15.95
N ALA A 31 1.11 -14.09 -15.08
CA ALA A 31 1.69 -15.27 -14.45
C ALA A 31 0.62 -16.05 -13.68
N LEU A 32 -0.21 -15.35 -12.91
CA LEU A 32 -1.25 -15.99 -12.11
C LEU A 32 -2.32 -16.70 -12.95
N THR A 33 -2.74 -16.07 -14.04
CA THR A 33 -3.72 -16.66 -14.97
C THR A 33 -3.14 -17.88 -15.67
N TYR A 34 -1.84 -17.85 -15.97
CA TYR A 34 -1.11 -18.96 -16.59
C TYR A 34 -0.93 -20.15 -15.62
N PHE A 35 -0.52 -19.90 -14.36
CA PHE A 35 -0.27 -20.94 -13.37
C PHE A 35 -1.55 -21.47 -12.68
N LEU A 36 -2.57 -20.64 -12.48
CA LEU A 36 -3.84 -21.00 -11.83
C LEU A 36 -4.99 -21.18 -12.85
N ALA A 37 -4.68 -21.70 -14.05
CA ALA A 37 -5.64 -21.88 -15.16
C ALA A 37 -6.91 -22.71 -14.82
N THR A 38 -7.01 -23.29 -13.62
CA THR A 38 -8.22 -23.94 -13.11
C THR A 38 -9.15 -22.87 -12.49
N SER A 39 -10.29 -22.59 -13.13
CA SER A 39 -11.13 -21.40 -12.87
C SER A 39 -11.62 -21.20 -11.43
N ALA A 40 -11.65 -22.26 -10.60
CA ALA A 40 -12.16 -22.19 -9.25
C ALA A 40 -11.24 -21.42 -8.27
N SER A 41 -9.93 -21.63 -8.33
CA SER A 41 -8.97 -20.98 -7.41
C SER A 41 -8.70 -19.52 -7.79
N TYR A 42 -8.61 -19.24 -9.09
CA TYR A 42 -8.47 -17.87 -9.60
C TYR A 42 -9.67 -16.98 -9.23
N GLY A 43 -10.88 -17.54 -9.25
CA GLY A 43 -12.10 -16.85 -8.82
C GLY A 43 -12.12 -16.50 -7.33
N GLN A 44 -11.63 -17.39 -6.46
CA GLN A 44 -11.52 -17.11 -5.02
C GLN A 44 -10.48 -16.03 -4.75
N MET A 45 -9.33 -16.09 -5.43
CA MET A 45 -8.27 -15.11 -5.27
C MET A 45 -8.67 -13.71 -5.74
N THR A 46 -9.41 -13.62 -6.85
CA THR A 46 -9.94 -12.34 -7.35
C THR A 46 -10.90 -11.69 -6.33
N LYS A 47 -11.73 -12.49 -5.64
CA LYS A 47 -12.60 -11.99 -4.56
C LYS A 47 -11.78 -11.44 -3.40
N MET A 48 -10.72 -12.15 -3.00
CA MET A 48 -9.82 -11.67 -1.94
C MET A 48 -9.20 -10.32 -2.28
N TYR A 49 -8.73 -10.11 -3.53
CA TYR A 49 -8.20 -8.82 -3.97
C TYR A 49 -9.20 -7.66 -3.86
N VAL A 50 -10.49 -7.93 -4.11
CA VAL A 50 -11.55 -6.92 -3.92
C VAL A 50 -11.63 -6.54 -2.43
N TYR A 51 -11.65 -7.52 -1.52
CA TYR A 51 -11.67 -7.25 -0.08
C TYR A 51 -10.41 -6.54 0.41
N THR A 52 -9.23 -6.89 -0.10
CA THR A 52 -7.97 -6.21 0.18
C THR A 52 -8.04 -4.73 -0.16
N THR A 53 -8.72 -4.35 -1.26
CA THR A 53 -8.87 -2.95 -1.64
C THR A 53 -9.64 -2.14 -0.58
N PHE A 54 -10.70 -2.71 -0.01
CA PHE A 54 -11.43 -2.07 1.09
C PHE A 54 -10.61 -2.05 2.38
N LEU A 55 -9.91 -3.14 2.70
CA LEU A 55 -9.05 -3.22 3.88
C LEU A 55 -7.89 -2.21 3.81
N ALA A 56 -7.32 -1.96 2.63
CA ALA A 56 -6.25 -0.97 2.45
C ALA A 56 -6.70 0.45 2.87
N VAL A 57 -7.96 0.81 2.59
CA VAL A 57 -8.54 2.09 3.03
C VAL A 57 -8.64 2.16 4.55
N ILE A 58 -9.02 1.05 5.20
CA ILE A 58 -9.09 0.96 6.67
C ILE A 58 -7.69 1.03 7.30
N PHE A 59 -6.73 0.29 6.75
CA PHE A 59 -5.34 0.25 7.22
C PHE A 59 -4.65 1.61 7.11
N THR A 60 -4.91 2.34 6.02
CA THR A 60 -4.30 3.67 5.81
C THR A 60 -5.08 4.77 6.52
N TYR A 61 -6.39 4.58 6.75
CA TYR A 61 -7.34 5.53 7.38
C TYR A 61 -7.21 6.99 6.91
N GLY A 62 -6.74 7.20 5.67
CA GLY A 62 -6.51 8.53 5.09
C GLY A 62 -5.30 9.29 5.65
N MET A 63 -4.38 8.65 6.37
CA MET A 63 -3.21 9.28 6.99
C MET A 63 -2.35 10.10 6.03
N GLU A 64 -2.19 9.66 4.79
CA GLU A 64 -1.44 10.39 3.77
C GLU A 64 -2.02 11.81 3.59
N THR A 65 -3.34 11.93 3.47
CA THR A 65 -4.02 13.23 3.30
C THR A 65 -3.92 14.11 4.54
N ALA A 66 -4.04 13.51 5.73
CA ALA A 66 -3.88 14.21 7.00
C ALA A 66 -2.45 14.76 7.13
N TYR A 67 -1.43 13.93 6.86
CA TYR A 67 -0.03 14.32 6.88
C TYR A 67 0.24 15.51 5.95
N PHE A 68 -0.26 15.50 4.71
CA PHE A 68 -0.09 16.62 3.78
C PHE A 68 -0.74 17.92 4.26
N ARG A 69 -1.89 17.83 4.92
CA ARG A 69 -2.58 19.00 5.47
C ARG A 69 -1.80 19.61 6.63
N PHE A 70 -1.32 18.78 7.56
CA PHE A 70 -0.66 19.27 8.78
C PHE A 70 0.79 19.71 8.52
N VAL A 71 1.50 19.09 7.56
CA VAL A 71 2.89 19.46 7.26
C VAL A 71 3.04 20.86 6.67
N GLN A 72 1.96 21.44 6.12
CA GLN A 72 1.93 22.83 5.65
C GLN A 72 1.66 23.84 6.77
N GLN A 73 1.09 23.40 7.89
CA GLN A 73 0.61 24.28 8.97
C GLN A 73 1.50 24.23 10.22
N HIS A 74 2.28 23.16 10.43
CA HIS A 74 3.14 23.00 11.60
C HIS A 74 4.56 23.53 11.38
N LYS A 75 5.07 24.24 12.39
CA LYS A 75 6.44 24.77 12.41
C LYS A 75 7.49 23.64 12.52
N ASP A 76 7.19 22.59 13.28
CA ASP A 76 8.09 21.43 13.42
C ASP A 76 7.61 20.24 12.57
N LYS A 77 8.25 20.08 11.41
CA LYS A 77 7.94 19.02 10.44
C LYS A 77 8.47 17.65 10.88
N GLN A 78 9.49 17.63 11.73
CA GLN A 78 10.15 16.39 12.15
C GLN A 78 9.36 15.72 13.29
N GLU A 79 8.88 16.52 14.25
CA GLU A 79 7.99 16.03 15.32
C GLU A 79 6.68 15.45 14.74
N LEU A 80 6.06 16.16 13.80
CA LEU A 80 4.85 15.68 13.10
C LEU A 80 5.11 14.36 12.36
N TYR A 81 6.26 14.24 11.68
CA TYR A 81 6.64 13.02 10.99
C TYR A 81 6.80 11.84 11.96
N ASN A 82 7.56 12.03 13.04
CA ASN A 82 7.78 10.97 14.04
C ASN A 82 6.45 10.51 14.66
N THR A 83 5.55 11.45 14.94
CA THR A 83 4.22 11.16 15.48
C THR A 83 3.35 10.40 14.48
N SER A 84 3.36 10.83 13.21
CA SER A 84 2.57 10.19 12.14
C SER A 84 3.06 8.76 11.86
N VAL A 85 4.38 8.57 11.82
CA VAL A 85 4.99 7.25 11.64
C VAL A 85 4.68 6.33 12.82
N THR A 86 4.79 6.83 14.05
CA THR A 86 4.49 6.02 15.24
C THR A 86 3.02 5.63 15.30
N SER A 87 2.13 6.57 14.95
CA SER A 87 0.69 6.31 14.89
C SER A 87 0.32 5.25 13.86
N ILE A 88 0.84 5.36 12.63
CA ILE A 88 0.56 4.36 11.59
C ILE A 88 1.22 3.02 11.88
N LEU A 89 2.39 3.02 12.51
CA LEU A 89 3.08 1.79 12.91
C LEU A 89 2.28 1.04 13.97
N LEU A 90 1.84 1.72 15.02
CA LEU A 90 1.04 1.10 16.07
C LEU A 90 -0.29 0.58 15.52
N SER A 91 -1.05 1.41 14.79
CA SER A 91 -2.35 1.00 14.25
C SER A 91 -2.20 -0.17 13.29
N THR A 92 -1.21 -0.13 12.39
CA THR A 92 -0.93 -1.21 11.44
C THR A 92 -0.49 -2.48 12.14
N PHE A 93 0.35 -2.39 13.18
CA PHE A 93 0.78 -3.54 13.96
C PHE A 93 -0.42 -4.23 14.62
N PHE A 94 -1.28 -3.48 15.31
CA PHE A 94 -2.48 -4.04 15.94
C PHE A 94 -3.47 -4.61 14.92
N LEU A 95 -3.72 -3.92 13.81
CA LEU A 95 -4.60 -4.39 12.74
C LEU A 95 -4.08 -5.67 12.06
N SER A 96 -2.77 -5.72 11.77
CA SER A 96 -2.14 -6.90 11.18
C SER A 96 -2.15 -8.09 12.14
N LEU A 97 -1.86 -7.85 13.42
CA LEU A 97 -1.89 -8.88 14.45
C LEU A 97 -3.31 -9.43 14.65
N ALA A 98 -4.31 -8.55 14.68
CA ALA A 98 -5.73 -8.92 14.70
C ALA A 98 -6.10 -9.82 13.51
N MET A 99 -5.71 -9.43 12.29
CA MET A 99 -5.97 -10.24 11.09
C MET A 99 -5.30 -11.62 11.13
N ILE A 100 -4.10 -11.73 11.71
CA ILE A 100 -3.37 -13.01 11.81
C ILE A 100 -4.01 -13.92 12.87
N ILE A 101 -4.39 -13.38 14.03
CA ILE A 101 -5.02 -14.16 15.12
C ILE A 101 -6.41 -14.64 14.67
N TRP A 102 -7.19 -13.78 14.03
CA TRP A 102 -8.53 -14.11 13.55
C TRP A 102 -8.57 -14.60 12.10
N ALA A 103 -7.43 -15.08 11.56
CA ALA A 103 -7.33 -15.48 10.16
C ALA A 103 -8.37 -16.53 9.75
N GLN A 104 -8.69 -17.50 10.61
CA GLN A 104 -9.67 -18.55 10.34
C GLN A 104 -11.11 -18.02 10.24
N PRO A 105 -11.67 -17.33 11.26
CA PRO A 105 -13.01 -16.75 11.13
C PRO A 105 -13.12 -15.73 10.01
N ILE A 106 -12.05 -14.99 9.70
CA ILE A 106 -12.00 -14.09 8.55
C ILE A 106 -12.09 -14.88 7.23
N ALA A 107 -11.35 -15.99 7.11
CA ALA A 107 -11.41 -16.87 5.94
C ALA A 107 -12.81 -17.48 5.74
N ASP A 108 -13.50 -17.83 6.83
CA ASP A 108 -14.86 -18.35 6.81
C ASP A 108 -15.87 -17.31 6.29
N ILE A 109 -15.77 -16.06 6.77
CA ILE A 109 -16.60 -14.93 6.30
C ILE A 109 -16.38 -14.68 4.81
N PHE A 110 -15.12 -14.73 4.35
CA PHE A 110 -14.78 -14.52 2.95
C PHE A 110 -15.07 -15.73 2.04
N LYS A 111 -15.60 -16.83 2.59
CA LYS A 111 -15.86 -18.09 1.88
C LYS A 111 -14.59 -18.66 1.23
N VAL A 112 -13.45 -18.48 1.91
CA VAL A 112 -12.12 -19.01 1.54
C VAL A 112 -11.56 -19.86 2.70
N ALA A 113 -12.44 -20.53 3.45
CA ALA A 113 -12.12 -21.33 4.64
C ALA A 113 -11.00 -22.37 4.42
N LEU A 114 -10.83 -22.83 3.17
CA LEU A 114 -9.80 -23.80 2.77
C LEU A 114 -8.39 -23.21 2.73
N HIS A 115 -8.22 -21.88 2.71
CA HIS A 115 -6.92 -21.21 2.58
C HIS A 115 -6.74 -20.04 3.57
N PRO A 116 -6.73 -20.29 4.89
CA PRO A 116 -6.46 -19.27 5.91
C PRO A 116 -5.07 -18.63 5.78
N GLU A 117 -4.12 -19.31 5.12
CA GLU A 117 -2.82 -18.77 4.77
C GLU A 117 -2.90 -17.53 3.90
N TRP A 118 -3.88 -17.43 2.97
CA TRP A 118 -4.03 -16.25 2.12
C TRP A 118 -4.36 -15.01 2.94
N VAL A 119 -5.18 -15.15 3.98
CA VAL A 119 -5.51 -14.03 4.89
C VAL A 119 -4.25 -13.52 5.59
N LYS A 120 -3.34 -14.41 6.00
CA LYS A 120 -2.06 -14.02 6.61
C LYS A 120 -1.17 -13.28 5.61
N TRP A 121 -1.03 -13.78 4.38
CA TRP A 121 -0.28 -13.11 3.33
C TRP A 121 -0.83 -11.70 3.04
N PHE A 122 -2.15 -11.56 2.92
CA PHE A 122 -2.78 -10.27 2.73
C PHE A 122 -2.61 -9.33 3.92
N ALA A 123 -2.63 -9.83 5.16
CA ALA A 123 -2.34 -9.03 6.35
C ALA A 123 -0.93 -8.43 6.30
N PHE A 124 0.08 -9.22 5.88
CA PHE A 124 1.43 -8.70 5.68
C PHE A 124 1.50 -7.68 4.55
N ILE A 125 0.91 -7.96 3.39
CA ILE A 125 0.92 -7.03 2.24
C ILE A 125 0.29 -5.69 2.64
N LEU A 126 -0.90 -5.72 3.25
CA LEU A 126 -1.60 -4.52 3.72
C LEU A 126 -0.82 -3.79 4.81
N GLY A 127 -0.18 -4.53 5.71
CA GLY A 127 0.65 -3.96 6.75
C GLY A 127 1.85 -3.20 6.19
N PHE A 128 2.58 -3.81 5.26
CA PHE A 128 3.71 -3.14 4.62
C PHE A 128 3.27 -1.95 3.75
N ASP A 129 2.15 -2.06 3.04
CA ASP A 129 1.59 -0.97 2.23
C ASP A 129 1.23 0.26 3.10
N ALA A 130 0.55 0.03 4.22
CA ALA A 130 0.20 1.08 5.17
C ALA A 130 1.44 1.72 5.81
N LEU A 131 2.44 0.92 6.20
CA LEU A 131 3.69 1.44 6.76
C LEU A 131 4.47 2.30 5.75
N ALA A 132 4.41 1.95 4.47
CA ALA A 132 5.12 2.69 3.42
C ALA A 132 4.43 4.02 3.06
N ALA A 133 3.12 4.15 3.31
CA ALA A 133 2.34 5.33 2.95
C ALA A 133 2.93 6.65 3.47
N ILE A 134 3.33 6.72 4.75
CA ILE A 134 3.87 7.95 5.36
C ILE A 134 5.29 8.31 4.86
N PRO A 135 6.27 7.38 4.82
CA PRO A 135 7.57 7.63 4.19
C PRO A 135 7.48 8.11 2.74
N PHE A 136 6.62 7.48 1.93
CA PHE A 136 6.39 7.90 0.54
C PHE A 136 5.74 9.28 0.45
N ALA A 137 4.78 9.59 1.33
CA ALA A 137 4.16 10.92 1.43
C ALA A 137 5.21 12.01 1.75
N ARG A 138 6.14 11.73 2.68
CA ARG A 138 7.25 12.64 3.00
C ARG A 138 8.19 12.85 1.80
N LEU A 139 8.59 11.79 1.10
CA LEU A 139 9.44 11.91 -0.10
C LEU A 139 8.78 12.72 -1.21
N ARG A 140 7.46 12.59 -1.36
CA ARG A 140 6.65 13.40 -2.28
C ARG A 140 6.60 14.87 -1.86
N GLN A 141 6.45 15.14 -0.55
CA GLN A 141 6.48 16.51 0.00
C GLN A 141 7.86 17.18 -0.21
N GLU A 142 8.96 16.45 0.05
CA GLU A 142 10.33 16.95 -0.11
C GLU A 142 10.74 17.15 -1.59
N GLN A 143 9.86 16.83 -2.55
CA GLN A 143 10.13 16.86 -3.99
C GLN A 143 11.43 16.12 -4.35
N ARG A 144 11.64 14.94 -3.75
CA ARG A 144 12.81 14.07 -4.01
C ARG A 144 12.42 12.88 -4.91
N PRO A 145 12.15 13.10 -6.21
CA PRO A 145 11.61 12.09 -7.13
C PRO A 145 12.53 10.89 -7.30
N VAL A 146 13.85 11.09 -7.29
CA VAL A 146 14.81 10.00 -7.46
C VAL A 146 14.77 9.04 -6.26
N LYS A 147 14.69 9.55 -5.03
CA LYS A 147 14.56 8.69 -3.83
C LYS A 147 13.21 7.99 -3.77
N TYR A 148 12.14 8.65 -4.23
CA TYR A 148 10.81 8.05 -4.34
C TYR A 148 10.76 6.90 -5.37
N ALA A 149 11.56 6.98 -6.44
CA ALA A 149 11.55 6.00 -7.51
C ALA A 149 12.36 4.73 -7.22
N PHE A 150 13.32 4.81 -6.29
CA PHE A 150 14.25 3.73 -5.95
C PHE A 150 13.94 3.02 -4.62
N LEU A 151 13.16 3.64 -3.72
CA LEU A 151 12.58 2.99 -2.54
C LEU A 151 11.22 2.39 -2.88
#